data_AF-A0A8C0B9H0-F1
#
_entry.id   AF-A0A8C0B9H0-F1
#
_cell.length_a   1.000
_cell.length_b   1.000
_cell.length_c   1.000
_cell.angle_alpha   90.00
_cell.angle_beta   90.00
_cell.angle_gamma   90.00
#
_symmetry.space_group_name_H-M   'P 1'
#
loop_
_entity.id
_entity.type
_entity.pdbx_description
1 polymer ?
#
loop_
_entity_poly.entity_id
_entity_poly.type
_entity_poly.pdbx_seq_one_letter_code
_entity_poly.pdbx_strand_id
1 'polypeptide(L)'
;MCKSSRNLMDVNAVDWQTTLIVYILSFIGLLVFTFTLDLGYLIVVFVTGGVLGFFMTGYLPLGFEFAVEITYPESEGTSSGLLNASAQIFGIVFTLVQGKLTTDYSPRAGNLFLCAWIFVGIILTALIKSDLRRHNVNSGIMNLDVKAVSARILKKPGVLALILP
;
A
#
# COMPACT_ATOMS: atom_id res chain seq x y z
N MET A 1 1.43 -12.45 26.64
CA MET A 1 1.79 -11.40 25.65
C MET A 1 2.29 -11.91 24.29
N CYS A 2 2.90 -13.10 24.15
CA CYS A 2 3.46 -13.61 22.87
C CYS A 2 2.43 -14.18 21.86
N LYS A 3 1.12 -14.14 22.18
CA LYS A 3 0.03 -14.59 21.29
C LYS A 3 -0.70 -13.43 20.60
N SER A 4 -0.72 -12.24 21.22
CA SER A 4 -1.28 -11.01 20.61
C SER A 4 -0.40 -10.50 19.46
N SER A 5 0.93 -10.51 19.64
CA SER A 5 1.86 -10.04 18.60
C SER A 5 1.98 -10.99 17.39
N ARG A 6 1.65 -12.29 17.54
CA ARG A 6 1.63 -13.24 16.41
C ARG A 6 0.40 -13.01 15.54
N ASN A 7 -0.79 -12.94 16.14
CA ASN A 7 -2.01 -12.61 15.42
C ASN A 7 -1.89 -11.26 14.68
N LEU A 8 -1.30 -10.23 15.31
CA LEU A 8 -1.07 -8.93 14.66
C LEU A 8 -0.08 -8.99 13.49
N MET A 9 0.97 -9.82 13.56
CA MET A 9 1.87 -9.99 12.42
C MET A 9 1.21 -10.75 11.27
N ASP A 10 0.30 -11.68 11.57
CA ASP A 10 -0.39 -12.49 10.58
C ASP A 10 -1.51 -11.70 9.87
N VAL A 11 -2.28 -10.85 10.56
CA VAL A 11 -3.29 -9.97 9.91
C VAL A 11 -2.64 -8.91 9.03
N ASN A 12 -1.67 -8.15 9.55
CA ASN A 12 -0.97 -7.14 8.75
C ASN A 12 -0.27 -7.79 7.55
N ALA A 13 0.14 -9.07 7.68
CA ALA A 13 0.70 -9.81 6.58
C ALA A 13 -0.30 -10.12 5.45
N VAL A 14 -1.55 -10.37 5.80
CA VAL A 14 -2.66 -10.62 4.86
C VAL A 14 -3.12 -9.32 4.21
N ASP A 15 -3.13 -8.20 4.95
CA ASP A 15 -3.60 -6.89 4.45
C ASP A 15 -2.66 -6.36 3.34
N TRP A 16 -1.34 -6.50 3.51
CA TRP A 16 -0.40 -6.13 2.45
C TRP A 16 -0.42 -7.08 1.25
N GLN A 17 -0.65 -8.38 1.48
CA GLN A 17 -0.74 -9.37 0.39
C GLN A 17 -1.92 -9.04 -0.51
N THR A 18 -3.06 -8.75 0.12
CA THR A 18 -4.28 -8.33 -0.55
C THR A 18 -4.06 -7.04 -1.33
N THR A 19 -3.40 -6.05 -0.73
CA THR A 19 -3.06 -4.79 -1.40
C THR A 19 -2.21 -5.02 -2.66
N LEU A 20 -1.11 -5.77 -2.58
CA LEU A 20 -0.26 -6.05 -3.75
C LEU A 20 -0.99 -6.86 -4.84
N ILE A 21 -1.81 -7.84 -4.46
CA ILE A 21 -2.59 -8.64 -5.41
C ILE A 21 -3.58 -7.75 -6.17
N VAL A 22 -4.32 -6.89 -5.46
CA VAL A 22 -5.29 -5.97 -6.09
C VAL A 22 -4.58 -4.97 -7.00
N TYR A 23 -3.41 -4.44 -6.60
CA TYR A 23 -2.59 -3.57 -7.44
C TYR A 23 -2.17 -4.25 -8.76
N ILE A 24 -1.70 -5.51 -8.70
CA ILE A 24 -1.29 -6.27 -9.88
C ILE A 24 -2.50 -6.60 -10.77
N LEU A 25 -3.63 -7.02 -10.18
CA LEU A 25 -4.87 -7.31 -10.92
C LEU A 25 -5.40 -6.07 -11.64
N SER A 26 -5.37 -4.90 -11.00
CA SER A 26 -5.76 -3.62 -11.60
C SER A 26 -4.84 -3.24 -12.77
N PHE A 27 -3.53 -3.49 -12.66
CA PHE A 27 -2.59 -3.27 -13.77
C PHE A 27 -2.85 -4.19 -14.95
N ILE A 28 -3.07 -5.49 -14.70
CA ILE A 28 -3.44 -6.46 -15.75
C ILE A 28 -4.78 -6.06 -16.40
N GLY A 29 -5.77 -5.68 -15.59
CA GLY A 29 -7.07 -5.21 -16.07
C GLY A 29 -6.95 -4.00 -16.99
N LEU A 30 -6.09 -3.03 -16.65
CA LEU A 30 -5.85 -1.84 -17.47
C LEU A 30 -5.11 -2.18 -18.77
N LEU A 31 -4.15 -3.12 -18.74
CA LEU A 31 -3.51 -3.64 -19.96
C LEU A 31 -4.53 -4.32 -20.88
N VAL A 32 -5.35 -5.21 -20.34
CA VAL A 32 -6.41 -5.91 -21.11
C VAL A 32 -7.40 -4.89 -21.69
N PHE A 33 -7.81 -3.88 -20.91
CA PHE A 33 -8.68 -2.80 -21.40
C PHE A 33 -8.04 -2.00 -22.54
N THR A 34 -6.75 -1.67 -22.41
CA THR A 34 -5.99 -0.95 -23.45
C THR A 34 -5.96 -1.71 -24.76
N PHE A 35 -5.69 -3.02 -24.73
CA PHE A 35 -5.72 -3.84 -25.95
C PHE A 35 -7.14 -4.07 -26.46
N THR A 36 -8.13 -4.16 -25.57
CA THR A 36 -9.55 -4.37 -25.95
C THR A 36 -10.11 -3.18 -26.72
N LEU A 37 -9.70 -1.95 -26.39
CA LEU A 37 -10.08 -0.74 -27.12
C LEU A 37 -9.71 -0.81 -28.61
N ASP A 38 -8.72 -1.61 -28.97
CA ASP A 38 -8.21 -1.70 -30.34
C ASP A 38 -9.04 -2.59 -31.25
N LEU A 39 -9.83 -3.48 -30.65
CA LEU A 39 -10.67 -4.42 -31.38
C LEU A 39 -12.00 -3.78 -31.83
N GLY A 40 -12.38 -2.61 -31.30
CA GLY A 40 -13.60 -1.89 -31.69
C GLY A 40 -14.93 -2.54 -31.25
N TYR A 41 -14.89 -3.67 -30.53
CA TYR A 41 -16.09 -4.33 -30.01
C TYR A 41 -16.59 -3.67 -28.72
N LEU A 42 -17.59 -2.78 -28.84
CA LEU A 42 -18.16 -2.02 -27.72
C LEU A 42 -18.55 -2.90 -26.53
N ILE A 43 -19.19 -4.06 -26.75
CA ILE A 43 -19.61 -4.97 -25.66
C ILE A 43 -18.40 -5.46 -24.86
N VAL A 44 -17.30 -5.81 -25.53
CA VAL A 44 -16.09 -6.32 -24.86
C VAL A 44 -15.42 -5.20 -24.06
N VAL A 45 -15.41 -3.96 -24.57
CA VAL A 45 -14.91 -2.78 -23.86
C VAL A 45 -15.74 -2.49 -22.61
N PHE A 46 -17.07 -2.60 -22.67
CA PHE A 46 -17.95 -2.40 -21.51
C PHE A 46 -17.75 -3.48 -20.43
N VAL A 47 -17.64 -4.75 -20.83
CA VAL A 47 -17.41 -5.84 -19.88
C VAL A 47 -16.04 -5.70 -19.20
N THR A 48 -14.98 -5.48 -19.99
CA THR A 48 -13.62 -5.30 -19.45
C THR A 48 -13.50 -4.04 -18.61
N GLY A 49 -14.13 -2.94 -19.02
CA GLY A 49 -14.23 -1.70 -18.25
C GLY A 49 -15.00 -1.87 -16.93
N GLY A 50 -16.09 -2.64 -16.92
CA GLY A 50 -16.83 -2.98 -15.70
C GLY A 50 -16.01 -3.81 -14.71
N VAL A 51 -15.29 -4.81 -15.20
CA VAL A 51 -14.37 -5.62 -14.38
C VAL A 51 -13.22 -4.76 -13.84
N LEU A 52 -12.61 -3.93 -14.68
CA LEU A 52 -11.57 -2.98 -14.28
C LEU A 52 -12.08 -2.00 -13.20
N GLY A 53 -13.26 -1.43 -13.40
CA GLY A 53 -13.89 -0.50 -12.46
C GLY A 53 -14.18 -1.12 -11.10
N PHE A 54 -14.58 -2.40 -11.07
CA PHE A 54 -14.77 -3.15 -9.83
C PHE A 54 -13.47 -3.26 -9.02
N PHE A 55 -12.38 -3.67 -9.66
CA PHE A 55 -11.08 -3.79 -9.00
C PHE A 55 -10.47 -2.44 -8.59
N MET A 56 -10.62 -1.41 -9.43
CA MET A 56 -10.17 -0.04 -9.10
C MET A 56 -10.94 0.55 -7.92
N THR A 57 -12.24 0.26 -7.81
CA THR A 57 -13.02 0.71 -6.64
C THR A 57 -12.56 0.01 -5.37
N GLY A 58 -12.23 -1.29 -5.45
CA GLY A 58 -11.69 -2.05 -4.31
C GLY A 58 -10.31 -1.57 -3.85
N TYR A 59 -9.55 -0.91 -4.71
CA TYR A 59 -8.25 -0.32 -4.38
C TYR A 59 -8.36 0.89 -3.43
N LEU A 60 -9.44 1.66 -3.54
CA LEU A 60 -9.64 2.87 -2.73
C LEU A 60 -9.70 2.59 -1.21
N PRO A 61 -10.56 1.68 -0.70
CA PRO A 61 -10.58 1.35 0.73
C PRO A 61 -9.26 0.73 1.21
N LEU A 62 -8.59 -0.09 0.39
CA LEU A 62 -7.27 -0.65 0.70
C LEU A 62 -6.20 0.44 0.84
N GLY A 63 -6.27 1.48 0.00
CA GLY A 63 -5.38 2.63 0.10
C GLY A 63 -5.57 3.41 1.40
N PHE A 64 -6.81 3.55 1.88
CA PHE A 64 -7.08 4.17 3.18
C PHE A 64 -6.59 3.32 4.35
N GLU A 65 -6.82 2.01 4.32
CA GLU A 65 -6.33 1.07 5.31
C GLU A 65 -4.80 1.12 5.42
N PHE A 66 -4.11 1.10 4.28
CA PHE A 66 -2.66 1.24 4.22
C PHE A 66 -2.19 2.62 4.70
N ALA A 67 -2.87 3.71 4.31
CA ALA A 67 -2.52 5.06 4.74
C ALA A 67 -2.63 5.23 6.25
N VAL A 68 -3.68 4.70 6.87
CA VAL A 68 -3.84 4.68 8.34
C VAL A 68 -2.73 3.86 8.99
N GLU A 69 -2.39 2.70 8.44
CA GLU A 69 -1.34 1.85 9.01
C GLU A 69 0.04 2.52 8.98
N ILE A 70 0.42 3.21 7.88
CA ILE A 70 1.70 3.93 7.81
C ILE A 70 1.73 5.21 8.66
N THR A 71 0.58 5.80 8.96
CA THR A 71 0.48 7.10 9.68
C THR A 71 0.25 6.94 11.17
N TYR A 72 0.16 5.72 11.71
CA TYR A 72 -0.07 5.50 13.13
C TYR A 72 1.01 6.16 14.02
N PRO A 73 0.65 6.90 15.10
CA PRO A 73 -0.67 7.03 15.74
C PRO A 73 -1.44 8.33 15.40
N GLU A 74 -1.37 8.83 14.16
CA GLU A 74 -2.18 9.97 13.72
C GLU A 74 -3.66 9.61 13.56
N SER A 75 -4.53 10.61 13.70
CA SER A 75 -5.98 10.39 13.58
C SER A 75 -6.38 9.97 12.17
N GLU A 76 -7.17 8.91 12.05
CA GLU A 76 -7.62 8.32 10.77
C GLU A 76 -8.33 9.34 9.85
N GLY A 77 -9.02 10.32 10.45
CA GLY A 77 -9.69 11.40 9.74
C GLY A 77 -8.72 12.34 9.00
N THR A 78 -7.57 12.65 9.60
CA THR A 78 -6.54 13.50 8.97
C THR A 78 -5.88 12.77 7.79
N SER A 79 -5.51 11.50 7.98
CA SER A 79 -4.91 10.68 6.92
C SER A 79 -5.87 10.48 5.75
N SER A 80 -7.15 10.22 6.04
CA SER A 80 -8.18 10.05 5.01
C SER A 80 -8.50 11.35 4.27
N GLY A 81 -8.52 12.49 4.98
CA GLY A 81 -8.71 13.81 4.38
C GLY A 81 -7.58 14.19 3.43
N LEU A 82 -6.33 13.97 3.85
CA LEU A 82 -5.15 14.26 3.02
C LEU A 82 -5.07 13.33 1.81
N LEU A 83 -5.34 12.03 1.98
CA LEU A 83 -5.34 11.08 0.88
C LEU A 83 -6.40 11.43 -0.17
N ASN A 84 -7.63 11.79 0.24
CA ASN A 84 -8.67 12.25 -0.67
C ASN A 84 -8.29 13.55 -1.40
N ALA A 85 -7.75 14.54 -0.67
CA ALA A 85 -7.31 15.79 -1.29
C ALA A 85 -6.23 15.53 -2.34
N SER A 86 -5.25 14.65 -2.04
CA SER A 86 -4.23 14.25 -2.99
C SER A 86 -4.81 13.52 -4.20
N ALA A 87 -5.72 12.57 -3.99
CA ALA A 87 -6.38 11.81 -5.05
C ALA A 87 -7.16 12.72 -6.01
N GLN A 88 -7.82 13.75 -5.48
CA GLN A 88 -8.55 14.72 -6.31
C GLN A 88 -7.62 15.61 -7.13
N ILE A 89 -6.54 16.13 -6.52
CA ILE A 89 -5.57 16.97 -7.24
C ILE A 89 -4.91 16.17 -8.37
N PHE A 90 -4.39 14.98 -8.07
CA PHE A 90 -3.80 14.10 -9.08
C PHE A 90 -4.83 13.64 -10.11
N GLY A 91 -6.06 13.36 -9.69
CA GLY A 91 -7.17 12.98 -10.57
C GLY A 91 -7.47 14.06 -11.62
N ILE A 92 -7.51 15.33 -11.23
CA ILE A 92 -7.69 16.46 -12.16
C ILE A 92 -6.52 16.52 -13.14
N VAL A 93 -5.28 16.49 -12.65
CA VAL A 93 -4.08 16.58 -13.50
C VAL A 93 -4.03 15.43 -14.50
N PHE A 94 -4.24 14.20 -14.06
CA PHE A 94 -4.19 13.03 -14.95
C PHE A 94 -5.34 12.99 -15.94
N THR A 95 -6.54 13.42 -15.55
CA THR A 95 -7.66 13.53 -16.48
C THR A 95 -7.36 14.52 -17.59
N LEU A 96 -6.75 15.67 -17.27
CA LEU A 96 -6.35 16.66 -18.28
C LEU A 96 -5.24 16.12 -19.20
N VAL A 97 -4.20 15.50 -18.64
CA VAL A 97 -3.10 14.91 -19.41
C VAL A 97 -3.62 13.79 -20.32
N GLN A 98 -4.41 12.86 -19.78
CA GLN A 98 -5.00 11.77 -20.56
C GLN A 98 -5.95 12.28 -21.64
N GLY A 99 -6.76 13.30 -21.33
CA GLY A 99 -7.62 13.97 -22.30
C GLY A 99 -6.82 14.52 -23.48
N LYS A 100 -5.73 15.26 -23.18
CA LYS A 100 -4.80 15.77 -24.19
C LYS A 100 -4.12 14.67 -25.00
N LEU A 101 -3.62 13.62 -24.36
CA LEU A 101 -3.00 12.48 -25.05
C LEU A 101 -4.01 11.75 -25.96
N THR A 102 -5.26 11.66 -25.51
CA THR A 102 -6.33 11.00 -26.27
C THR A 102 -6.74 11.81 -27.48
N THR A 103 -6.82 13.15 -27.38
CA THR A 103 -7.19 14.04 -28.50
C THR A 103 -6.07 14.18 -29.52
N ASP A 104 -4.83 14.34 -29.06
CA ASP A 104 -3.72 14.75 -29.93
C ASP A 104 -2.97 13.53 -30.54
N TYR A 105 -3.02 12.36 -29.88
CA TYR A 105 -2.32 11.15 -30.31
C TYR A 105 -3.26 9.98 -30.57
N SER A 106 -3.80 9.37 -29.51
CA SER A 106 -4.80 8.29 -29.59
C SER A 106 -5.28 7.90 -28.20
N PRO A 107 -6.47 7.28 -28.08
CA PRO A 107 -6.93 6.68 -26.83
C PRO A 107 -5.95 5.65 -26.25
N ARG A 108 -5.22 4.93 -27.11
CA ARG A 108 -4.18 3.97 -26.69
C ARG A 108 -3.05 4.67 -25.92
N ALA A 109 -2.58 5.80 -26.44
CA ALA A 109 -1.50 6.58 -25.81
C ALA A 109 -1.92 7.09 -24.43
N GLY A 110 -3.17 7.58 -24.30
CA GLY A 110 -3.74 8.00 -23.02
C GLY A 110 -3.82 6.86 -22.00
N ASN A 111 -4.16 5.64 -22.42
CA ASN A 111 -4.20 4.48 -21.53
C ASN A 111 -2.80 3.94 -21.18
N LEU A 112 -1.86 3.97 -22.14
CA LEU A 112 -0.45 3.63 -21.89
C LEU A 112 0.19 4.54 -20.84
N PHE A 113 -0.15 5.83 -20.84
CA PHE A 113 0.26 6.76 -19.78
C PHE A 113 -0.23 6.31 -18.39
N LEU A 114 -1.51 5.93 -18.26
CA LEU A 114 -2.03 5.40 -16.99
C LEU A 114 -1.40 4.07 -16.60
N CYS A 115 -1.14 3.17 -17.56
CA CYS A 115 -0.42 1.92 -17.32
C CYS A 115 0.97 2.19 -16.72
N ALA A 116 1.74 3.11 -17.32
CA ALA A 116 3.05 3.48 -16.80
C ALA A 116 2.97 4.06 -15.38
N TRP A 117 1.96 4.90 -15.11
CA TRP A 117 1.78 5.50 -13.79
C TRP A 117 1.43 4.47 -12.71
N ILE A 118 0.51 3.54 -13.01
CA ILE A 118 0.17 2.44 -12.09
C ILE A 118 1.37 1.53 -11.86
N PHE A 119 2.18 1.27 -12.89
CA PHE A 119 3.40 0.48 -12.74
C PHE A 119 4.40 1.15 -11.78
N VAL A 120 4.58 2.47 -11.88
CA VAL A 120 5.38 3.24 -10.90
C VAL A 120 4.77 3.13 -9.50
N GLY A 121 3.45 3.21 -9.37
CA GLY A 121 2.74 3.01 -8.11
C GLY A 121 3.02 1.65 -7.47
N ILE A 122 3.01 0.56 -8.26
CA ILE A 122 3.34 -0.79 -7.79
C ILE A 122 4.76 -0.85 -7.23
N ILE A 123 5.74 -0.27 -7.94
CA ILE A 123 7.13 -0.24 -7.49
C ILE A 123 7.25 0.53 -6.17
N LEU A 124 6.65 1.72 -6.08
CA LEU A 124 6.69 2.54 -4.87
C LEU A 124 6.08 1.80 -3.67
N THR A 125 4.90 1.19 -3.84
CA THR A 125 4.24 0.39 -2.80
C THR A 125 5.11 -0.80 -2.36
N ALA A 126 5.76 -1.48 -3.30
CA ALA A 126 6.67 -2.58 -3.00
C ALA A 126 7.92 -2.12 -2.22
N LEU A 127 8.48 -0.96 -2.56
CA LEU A 127 9.64 -0.37 -1.88
C LEU A 127 9.31 0.03 -0.44
N ILE A 128 8.22 0.77 -0.21
CA ILE A 128 7.79 1.19 1.13
C ILE A 128 7.63 -0.02 2.05
N LYS A 129 6.96 -1.07 1.57
CA LYS A 129 6.80 -2.30 2.34
C LYS A 129 8.13 -2.95 2.71
N SER A 130 9.11 -2.93 1.81
CA SER A 130 10.42 -3.52 2.06
C SER A 130 11.13 -2.83 3.23
N ASP A 131 10.97 -1.51 3.35
CA ASP A 131 11.49 -0.72 4.46
C ASP A 131 10.72 -0.93 5.76
N LEU A 132 9.37 -1.01 5.73
CA LEU A 132 8.59 -1.36 6.93
C LEU A 132 9.02 -2.72 7.51
N ARG A 133 9.22 -3.72 6.65
CA ARG A 133 9.68 -5.05 7.09
C ARG A 133 11.06 -4.98 7.76
N ARG A 134 11.96 -4.15 7.23
CA ARG A 134 13.30 -3.97 7.78
C ARG A 134 13.26 -3.25 9.14
N HIS A 135 12.43 -2.22 9.28
CA HIS A 135 12.24 -1.50 10.53
C HIS A 135 11.67 -2.41 11.61
N ASN A 136 10.63 -3.19 11.31
CA ASN A 136 10.03 -4.12 12.26
C ASN A 136 11.05 -5.16 12.79
N VAL A 137 11.90 -5.71 11.92
CA VAL A 137 12.97 -6.64 12.33
C VAL A 137 13.99 -5.95 13.26
N ASN A 138 14.39 -4.72 12.94
CA ASN A 138 15.35 -3.97 13.76
C ASN A 138 14.77 -3.60 15.14
N SER A 139 13.50 -3.20 15.20
CA SER A 139 12.78 -2.92 16.45
C SER A 139 12.68 -4.18 17.34
N GLY A 140 12.40 -5.34 16.74
CA GLY A 140 12.33 -6.61 17.46
C GLY A 140 13.67 -7.03 18.06
N ILE A 141 14.76 -6.87 17.32
CA ILE A 141 16.13 -7.17 17.80
C ILE A 141 16.52 -6.24 18.95
N MET A 142 16.25 -4.93 18.84
CA MET A 142 16.49 -3.99 19.93
C MET A 142 15.68 -4.33 21.19
N ASN A 143 14.43 -4.77 21.06
CA ASN A 143 13.60 -5.13 22.22
C ASN A 143 14.16 -6.38 22.95
N LEU A 144 14.65 -7.36 22.19
CA LEU A 144 15.29 -8.56 22.73
C LEU A 144 16.60 -8.20 23.43
N ASP A 145 17.42 -7.32 22.86
CA ASP A 145 18.66 -6.88 23.46
C ASP A 145 18.41 -6.10 24.78
N VAL A 146 17.44 -5.18 24.79
CA VAL A 146 17.05 -4.45 26.01
C VAL A 146 16.57 -5.40 27.11
N LYS A 147 15.76 -6.42 26.77
CA LYS A 147 15.34 -7.44 27.74
C LYS A 147 16.51 -8.28 28.24
N ALA A 148 17.42 -8.66 27.35
CA ALA A 148 18.60 -9.44 27.71
C ALA A 148 19.57 -8.64 28.60
N VAL A 149 19.75 -7.35 28.32
CA VAL A 149 20.54 -6.41 29.14
C VAL A 149 19.89 -6.20 30.50
N SER A 150 18.58 -5.95 30.55
CA SER A 150 17.83 -5.80 31.81
C SER A 150 17.92 -7.07 32.68
N ALA A 151 17.77 -8.25 32.07
CA ALA A 151 17.92 -9.53 32.77
C ALA A 151 19.35 -9.77 33.29
N ARG A 152 20.39 -9.35 32.53
CA ARG A 152 21.78 -9.41 32.98
C ARG A 152 22.06 -8.44 34.14
N ILE A 153 21.50 -7.24 34.10
CA ILE A 153 21.64 -6.24 35.18
C ILE A 153 20.98 -6.74 36.46
N LEU A 154 19.77 -7.30 36.37
CA LEU A 154 19.06 -7.87 37.52
C LEU A 154 19.77 -9.08 38.13
N LYS A 155 20.49 -9.87 37.32
CA LYS A 155 21.25 -11.04 37.80
C LYS A 155 22.64 -10.68 38.35
N LYS A 156 23.03 -9.40 38.34
CA LYS A 156 24.34 -8.96 38.82
C LYS A 156 24.35 -8.97 40.36
N PRO A 157 25.22 -9.76 41.02
CA PRO A 157 25.16 -10.00 42.47
C PRO A 157 25.35 -8.74 43.33
N GLY A 158 25.91 -7.65 42.78
CA GLY A 158 26.06 -6.37 43.47
C GLY A 158 24.88 -5.40 43.34
N VAL A 159 23.95 -5.59 42.38
CA VAL A 159 22.77 -4.72 42.22
C VAL A 159 21.63 -5.20 43.12
N LEU A 160 21.51 -6.51 43.35
CA LEU A 160 20.53 -7.10 44.25
C LEU A 160 20.72 -6.66 45.72
N ALA A 161 21.96 -6.36 46.11
CA ALA A 161 22.33 -5.87 47.45
C ALA A 161 21.96 -4.39 47.71
N LEU A 162 21.52 -3.66 46.68
CA LEU A 162 21.17 -2.23 46.76
C LEU A 162 19.64 -1.99 46.78
N ILE A 163 18.83 -3.05 46.60
CA ILE A 163 17.37 -2.97 46.43
C ILE A 163 16.62 -3.77 47.52
N LEU A 164 17.29 -4.60 48.32
CA LEU A 164 16.71 -5.12 49.56
C LEU A 164 17.24 -4.31 50.76
N PRO A 165 16.36 -3.94 51.72
CA PRO A 165 16.70 -3.09 52.86
C PRO A 165 17.69 -3.74 53.84
#